data_AF-A0A0A7KHI7-F1
#
_entry.id   AF-A0A0A7KHI7-F1
#
_cell.length_a   1.000
_cell.length_b   1.000
_cell.length_c   1.000
_cell.angle_alpha   90.00
_cell.angle_beta   90.00
_cell.angle_gamma   90.00
#
_symmetry.space_group_name_H-M   'P 1'
#
loop_
_entity.id
_entity.type
_entity.pdbx_description
1 polymer ?
#
loop_
_entity_poly.entity_id
_entity_poly.type
_entity_poly.pdbx_seq_one_letter_code
_entity_poly.pdbx_strand_id
1 'polypeptide(L)'
;MSADALERYLGRATRFLPSRIRREVRAELHANLYQAMLDARLQGLNEADAWAAAVRESGSAWRLALQLARVHTLGLAPRVLLAGMVLGGAAYAVRAEVHSAPTGQEARP
;
A
#
# COMPACT_ATOMS: atom_id res chain seq x y z
N MET A 1 -17.04 -0.52 -22.39
CA MET A 1 -15.70 -0.25 -21.83
C MET A 1 -14.69 -1.12 -22.55
N SER A 2 -13.52 -0.60 -22.91
CA SER A 2 -12.45 -1.39 -23.53
C SER A 2 -11.56 -2.09 -22.49
N ALA A 3 -10.86 -3.14 -22.91
CA ALA A 3 -9.86 -3.82 -22.08
C ALA A 3 -8.79 -2.85 -21.55
N ASP A 4 -8.30 -1.93 -22.38
CA ASP A 4 -7.32 -0.91 -21.96
C ASP A 4 -7.84 0.01 -20.85
N ALA A 5 -9.13 0.35 -20.88
CA ALA A 5 -9.74 1.19 -19.85
C ALA A 5 -9.81 0.45 -18.51
N LEU A 6 -10.12 -0.85 -18.53
CA LEU A 6 -10.09 -1.72 -17.35
C LEU A 6 -8.66 -1.83 -16.78
N GLU A 7 -7.67 -2.08 -17.63
CA GLU A 7 -6.28 -2.22 -17.20
C GLU A 7 -5.74 -0.94 -16.55
N ARG A 8 -6.11 0.22 -17.09
CA ARG A 8 -5.81 1.54 -16.49
C ARG A 8 -6.52 1.74 -15.15
N TYR A 9 -7.78 1.32 -15.02
CA TYR A 9 -8.51 1.37 -13.76
C TYR A 9 -7.80 0.53 -12.69
N LEU A 10 -7.52 -0.74 -13.00
CA LEU A 10 -6.81 -1.66 -12.12
C LEU A 10 -5.41 -1.15 -11.74
N GLY A 11 -4.68 -0.56 -12.69
CA GLY A 11 -3.37 0.04 -12.46
C GLY A 11 -3.44 1.22 -11.48
N ARG A 12 -4.46 2.08 -11.61
CA ARG A 12 -4.69 3.20 -10.69
C ARG A 12 -5.14 2.72 -9.31
N ALA A 13 -6.07 1.77 -9.26
CA ALA A 13 -6.62 1.22 -8.02
C ALA A 13 -5.56 0.51 -7.16
N THR A 14 -4.50 -0.02 -7.76
CA THR A 14 -3.47 -0.81 -7.05
C THR A 14 -2.12 -0.09 -6.95
N ARG A 15 -2.05 1.20 -7.32
CA ARG A 15 -0.79 1.95 -7.51
C ARG A 15 0.10 2.02 -6.26
N PHE A 16 -0.49 2.04 -5.07
CA PHE A 16 0.23 2.22 -3.81
C PHE A 16 0.66 0.92 -3.12
N LEU A 17 0.39 -0.23 -3.75
CA LEU A 17 0.68 -1.52 -3.17
C LEU A 17 2.11 -2.00 -3.51
N PRO A 18 2.81 -2.65 -2.56
CA PRO A 18 4.05 -3.37 -2.84
C PRO A 18 3.84 -4.39 -3.97
N SER A 19 4.86 -4.64 -4.81
CA SER A 19 4.73 -5.42 -6.06
C SER A 19 4.09 -6.80 -5.89
N ARG A 20 4.40 -7.51 -4.80
CA ARG A 20 3.80 -8.83 -4.50
C ARG A 20 2.29 -8.71 -4.21
N ILE A 21 1.93 -7.89 -3.24
CA ILE A 21 0.53 -7.62 -2.85
C ILE A 21 -0.25 -7.05 -4.03
N ARG A 22 0.36 -6.17 -4.82
CA ARG A 22 -0.24 -5.56 -6.01
C ARG A 22 -0.73 -6.62 -7.00
N ARG A 23 0.04 -7.68 -7.25
CA ARG A 23 -0.36 -8.74 -8.19
C ARG A 23 -1.57 -9.52 -7.69
N GLU A 24 -1.53 -9.91 -6.41
CA GLU A 24 -2.61 -10.64 -5.75
C GLU A 24 -3.90 -9.81 -5.74
N VAL A 25 -3.84 -8.59 -5.20
CA VAL A 25 -4.98 -7.67 -5.13
C VAL A 25 -5.51 -7.28 -6.52
N ARG A 26 -4.64 -7.16 -7.53
CA ARG A 26 -5.09 -6.90 -8.91
C ARG A 26 -5.91 -8.07 -9.46
N ALA A 27 -5.48 -9.31 -9.21
CA ALA A 27 -6.21 -10.50 -9.66
C ALA A 27 -7.56 -10.62 -8.94
N GLU A 28 -7.61 -10.40 -7.63
CA GLU A 28 -8.85 -10.39 -6.85
C GLU A 28 -9.81 -9.28 -7.31
N LEU A 29 -9.30 -8.06 -7.49
CA LEU A 29 -10.12 -6.95 -7.98
C LEU A 29 -10.66 -7.21 -9.39
N HIS A 30 -9.85 -7.79 -10.27
CA HIS A 30 -10.31 -8.20 -11.59
C HIS A 30 -11.42 -9.26 -11.50
N ALA A 31 -11.25 -10.29 -10.67
CA ALA A 31 -12.26 -11.34 -10.48
C ALA A 31 -13.58 -10.77 -9.94
N ASN A 32 -13.52 -9.85 -8.97
CA ASN A 32 -14.70 -9.19 -8.41
C ASN A 32 -15.42 -8.33 -9.46
N LEU A 33 -14.68 -7.55 -10.26
CA LEU A 33 -15.27 -6.77 -11.35
C LEU A 33 -15.85 -7.65 -12.46
N TYR A 34 -15.21 -8.79 -12.73
CA TYR A 34 -15.71 -9.76 -13.69
C TYR A 34 -17.05 -10.34 -13.24
N GLN A 35 -17.18 -10.70 -11.96
CA GLN A 35 -18.45 -11.17 -11.40
C GLN A 35 -19.54 -10.09 -11.51
N ALA A 36 -19.25 -8.86 -11.08
CA ALA A 36 -20.19 -7.74 -11.20
C ALA A 36 -20.59 -7.46 -12.66
N MET A 37 -19.67 -7.63 -13.61
CA MET A 37 -19.96 -7.54 -15.04
C MET A 37 -20.91 -8.66 -15.48
N LEU A 38 -20.70 -9.92 -15.05
CA LEU A 38 -21.62 -11.02 -15.36
C LEU A 38 -23.02 -10.75 -14.80
N ASP A 39 -23.12 -10.26 -13.57
CA ASP A 39 -24.40 -9.90 -12.95
C ASP A 39 -25.11 -8.79 -13.74
N ALA A 40 -24.36 -7.79 -14.20
CA ALA A 40 -24.88 -6.73 -15.08
C ALA A 40 -25.32 -7.27 -16.45
N ARG A 41 -24.66 -8.29 -17.00
CA ARG A 41 -25.09 -8.95 -18.24
C ARG A 41 -26.40 -9.72 -18.05
N LEU A 42 -26.62 -10.34 -16.90
CA LEU A 42 -27.90 -10.99 -16.58
C LEU A 42 -29.06 -9.99 -16.51
N GLN A 43 -28.77 -8.71 -16.27
CA GLN A 43 -29.74 -7.61 -16.31
C GLN A 43 -29.97 -7.05 -17.73
N GLY A 44 -29.39 -7.67 -18.77
CA GLY A 44 -29.60 -7.32 -20.17
C GLY A 44 -28.60 -6.30 -20.73
N LEU A 45 -27.58 -5.91 -19.97
CA LEU A 45 -26.51 -5.06 -20.51
C LEU A 45 -25.62 -5.85 -21.48
N ASN A 46 -25.21 -5.21 -22.57
CA ASN A 46 -24.13 -5.73 -23.40
C ASN A 46 -22.81 -5.75 -22.61
N GLU A 47 -21.83 -6.52 -23.06
CA GLU A 47 -20.58 -6.71 -22.33
C GLU A 47 -19.83 -5.40 -22.06
N ALA A 48 -19.78 -4.49 -23.05
CA ALA A 48 -19.08 -3.22 -22.91
C ALA A 48 -19.71 -2.34 -21.81
N ASP A 49 -21.04 -2.26 -21.78
CA ASP A 49 -21.79 -1.47 -20.80
C ASP A 49 -21.82 -2.14 -19.42
N ALA A 50 -21.84 -3.47 -19.38
CA ALA A 50 -21.74 -4.25 -18.15
C ALA A 50 -20.39 -4.04 -17.45
N TRP A 51 -19.28 -4.05 -18.19
CA TRP A 51 -17.97 -3.68 -17.66
C TRP A 51 -17.93 -2.24 -17.15
N ALA A 52 -18.53 -1.31 -17.88
CA ALA A 52 -18.61 0.08 -17.44
C ALA A 52 -19.44 0.21 -16.16
N ALA A 53 -20.54 -0.55 -16.03
CA ALA A 53 -21.37 -0.60 -14.83
C ALA A 53 -20.59 -1.15 -13.63
N ALA A 54 -19.91 -2.28 -13.77
CA ALA A 54 -19.09 -2.89 -12.73
C ALA A 54 -18.02 -1.92 -12.19
N VAL A 55 -17.34 -1.19 -13.08
CA VAL A 55 -16.34 -0.18 -12.67
C VAL A 55 -16.98 1.03 -11.98
N ARG A 56 -18.14 1.50 -12.46
CA ARG A 56 -18.86 2.60 -11.81
C ARG A 56 -19.32 2.23 -10.40
N GLU A 57 -19.81 1.01 -10.21
CA GLU A 57 -20.26 0.49 -8.93
C GLU A 57 -19.09 0.31 -7.93
N SER A 58 -17.93 -0.14 -8.43
CA SER A 58 -16.68 -0.19 -7.64
C SER A 58 -16.19 1.20 -7.21
N GLY A 59 -16.60 2.25 -7.93
CA GLY A 59 -16.34 3.64 -7.58
C GLY A 59 -15.01 4.18 -8.08
N SER A 60 -14.49 5.23 -7.42
CA SER A 60 -13.28 5.90 -7.90
C SER A 60 -12.02 5.08 -7.61
N ALA A 61 -11.19 4.86 -8.63
CA ALA A 61 -9.91 4.15 -8.49
C ALA A 61 -8.99 4.77 -7.41
N TRP A 62 -9.02 6.09 -7.25
CA TRP A 62 -8.18 6.78 -6.27
C TRP A 62 -8.59 6.48 -4.82
N ARG A 63 -9.90 6.56 -4.51
CA ARG A 63 -10.41 6.21 -3.19
C ARG A 63 -10.10 4.75 -2.85
N LEU A 64 -10.30 3.85 -3.82
CA LEU A 64 -9.99 2.43 -3.66
C LEU A 64 -8.49 2.23 -3.41
N ALA A 65 -7.62 2.92 -4.15
CA ALA A 65 -6.17 2.83 -3.95
C ALA A 65 -5.72 3.25 -2.55
N LEU A 66 -6.29 4.34 -2.00
CA LEU A 66 -5.99 4.78 -0.64
C LEU A 66 -6.49 3.79 0.42
N GLN A 67 -7.69 3.22 0.21
CA GLN A 67 -8.24 2.21 1.12
C GLN A 67 -7.41 0.92 1.10
N LEU A 68 -7.05 0.43 -0.08
CA LEU A 68 -6.19 -0.74 -0.24
C LEU A 68 -4.81 -0.50 0.36
N ALA A 69 -4.20 0.66 0.10
CA ALA A 69 -2.94 1.03 0.72
C ALA A 69 -3.06 0.97 2.24
N ARG A 70 -4.07 1.63 2.82
CA ARG A 70 -4.32 1.61 4.27
C ARG A 70 -4.40 0.17 4.79
N VAL A 71 -5.25 -0.68 4.23
CA VAL A 71 -5.44 -2.07 4.70
C VAL A 71 -4.14 -2.88 4.62
N HIS A 72 -3.39 -2.77 3.52
CA HIS A 72 -2.21 -3.60 3.30
C HIS A 72 -0.91 -3.02 3.90
N THR A 73 -0.86 -1.73 4.25
CA THR A 73 0.33 -1.09 4.86
C THR A 73 0.18 -0.79 6.34
N LEU A 74 -1.02 -0.87 6.93
CA LEU A 74 -1.22 -0.68 8.38
C LEU A 74 -0.35 -1.64 9.23
N GLY A 75 -0.06 -2.85 8.75
CA GLY A 75 0.86 -3.78 9.41
C GLY A 75 2.36 -3.46 9.24
N LEU A 76 2.73 -2.55 8.33
CA LEU A 76 4.11 -2.08 8.16
C LEU A 76 4.41 -0.88 9.07
N ALA A 77 3.42 -0.03 9.34
CA ALA A 77 3.58 1.14 10.22
C ALA A 77 4.20 0.81 11.60
N PRO A 78 3.71 -0.18 12.37
CA PRO A 78 4.33 -0.51 13.67
C PRO A 78 5.73 -1.10 13.49
N ARG A 79 6.00 -1.83 12.41
CA ARG A 79 7.33 -2.41 12.15
C ARG A 79 8.38 -1.33 11.85
N VAL A 80 8.01 -0.32 11.07
CA VAL A 80 8.89 0.83 10.78
C VAL A 80 9.13 1.65 12.05
N LEU A 81 8.09 1.85 12.86
CA LEU A 81 8.22 2.55 14.14
C LEU A 81 9.15 1.81 15.10
N LEU A 82 9.01 0.49 15.22
CA LEU A 82 9.90 -0.35 16.02
C LEU A 82 11.35 -0.29 15.49
N ALA A 83 11.55 -0.41 14.18
CA ALA A 83 12.88 -0.30 13.58
C ALA A 83 13.51 1.08 13.83
N GLY A 84 12.72 2.15 13.70
CA GLY A 84 13.14 3.52 14.00
C GLY A 84 13.51 3.71 15.47
N MET A 85 12.75 3.12 16.40
CA MET A 85 13.07 3.15 17.83
C MET A 85 14.38 2.41 18.14
N VAL A 86 14.61 1.22 17.55
CA VAL A 86 15.86 0.47 17.75
C VAL A 86 17.06 1.25 17.21
N LEU A 87 16.95 1.80 16.00
CA LEU A 87 18.02 2.59 15.39
C LEU A 87 18.26 3.92 16.13
N GLY A 88 17.20 4.61 16.55
CA GLY A 88 17.29 5.84 17.34
C GLY A 88 17.85 5.61 18.74
N GLY A 89 17.49 4.49 19.39
CA GLY A 89 18.03 4.08 20.68
C GLY A 89 19.52 3.75 20.60
N ALA A 90 19.95 3.04 19.55
CA ALA A 90 21.36 2.75 19.32
C ALA A 90 22.18 4.03 19.07
N ALA A 91 21.66 4.97 18.27
CA ALA A 91 22.32 6.26 18.03
C ALA A 91 22.46 7.10 19.31
N TYR A 92 21.45 7.06 20.20
CA TYR A 92 21.53 7.73 21.50
C TYR A 92 22.58 7.12 22.42
N ALA A 93 22.68 5.78 22.47
CA ALA A 93 23.68 5.07 23.27
C ALA A 93 25.13 5.38 22.83
N VAL A 94 25.39 5.35 21.51
CA VAL A 94 26.72 5.69 20.97
C VAL A 94 27.11 7.13 21.29
N ARG A 95 26.17 8.09 21.21
CA ARG A 95 26.44 9.48 21.55
C ARG A 95 26.70 9.67 23.04
N ALA A 96 25.99 8.94 23.90
CA ALA A 96 26.19 8.95 25.35
C ALA A 96 27.56 8.37 25.74
N GLU A 97 28.01 7.31 25.08
CA GLU A 97 29.33 6.70 25.33
C GLU A 97 30.48 7.63 24.91
N VAL A 98 30.36 8.31 23.77
CA VAL A 98 31.34 9.31 23.31
C VAL A 98 31.39 10.54 24.22
N HIS A 99 30.27 10.94 24.84
CA HIS A 99 30.24 12.05 25.82
C HIS A 99 30.70 11.63 27.22
N SER A 100 30.67 10.33 27.53
CA SER A 100 31.05 9.77 28.83
C SER A 100 32.51 9.30 28.87
N ALA A 101 33.22 9.34 27.73
CA ALA A 101 34.68 9.19 27.69
C ALA A 101 35.32 10.31 28.51
N PRO A 102 35.90 10.02 29.69
CA PRO A 102 36.46 11.05 30.55
C PRO A 102 37.72 11.61 29.88
N THR A 103 37.86 12.93 29.89
CA THR A 103 39.15 13.60 29.78
C THR A 103 40.00 13.18 30.96
N GLY A 104 40.66 12.03 30.81
CA GLY A 104 41.76 11.64 31.66
C GLY A 104 42.87 12.67 31.55
N GLN A 105 43.15 13.30 32.68
CA GLN A 105 44.50 13.55 33.18
C GLN A 105 45.23 14.82 32.68
N GLU A 106 45.30 15.81 33.56
CA GLU A 106 46.59 16.37 33.95
C GLU A 106 46.54 16.77 35.44
N ALA A 107 46.78 15.77 36.31
CA ALA A 107 47.34 16.03 37.62
C ALA A 107 48.84 16.21 37.41
N ARG A 108 49.37 17.41 37.72
CA ARG A 108 50.81 17.62 37.85
C ARG A 108 51.12 18.41 39.12
N PRO A 109 52.28 18.12 39.72
CA PRO A 109 52.57 18.23 41.15
C PRO A 109 52.73 19.66 41.68
#